data_AF-A0A353R9P0-F1
#
_entry.id   AF-A0A353R9P0-F1
#
_cell.length_a   1.000
_cell.length_b   1.000
_cell.length_c   1.000
_cell.angle_alpha   90.00
_cell.angle_beta   90.00
_cell.angle_gamma   90.00
#
_symmetry.space_group_name_H-M   'P 1'
#
loop_
_entity.id
_entity.type
_entity.pdbx_description
1 polymer ?
#
loop_
_entity_poly.entity_id
_entity_poly.type
_entity_poly.pdbx_seq_one_letter_code
_entity_poly.pdbx_strand_id
1 'polypeptide(L)'
;PGWGSYLLMIVVLAFSFSTMFSYSYYGTKCTNFLFGAHRAHYYNYLFLATLIMGAVIPLTAVVDIIDIAYAFMAFCTVFTMIKLSPLVKKAIKQYFRK
;
A
#
# COMPACT_ATOMS: atom_id res chain seq x y z
N PRO A 1 -34.31 10.95 1.32
CA PRO A 1 -33.96 9.68 2.01
C PRO A 1 -34.23 8.46 1.11
N GLY A 2 -33.19 7.83 0.55
CA GLY A 2 -33.32 6.63 -0.29
C GLY A 2 -32.23 6.48 -1.35
N TRP A 3 -31.85 7.57 -2.03
CA TRP A 3 -30.83 7.57 -3.08
C TRP A 3 -29.39 7.59 -2.55
N GLY A 4 -29.20 7.99 -1.29
CA GLY A 4 -27.87 8.12 -0.67
C GLY A 4 -27.09 6.81 -0.64
N SER A 5 -27.73 5.70 -0.30
CA SER A 5 -27.07 4.38 -0.23
C SER A 5 -26.62 3.89 -1.61
N TYR A 6 -27.42 4.11 -2.66
CA TYR A 6 -27.06 3.75 -4.03
C TYR A 6 -25.90 4.59 -4.56
N LEU A 7 -25.90 5.90 -4.28
CA LEU A 7 -24.81 6.79 -4.65
C LEU A 7 -23.52 6.41 -3.91
N LEU A 8 -23.62 6.12 -2.61
CA LEU A 8 -22.49 5.71 -1.78
C LEU A 8 -21.90 4.37 -2.26
N MET A 9 -22.74 3.43 -2.70
CA MET A 9 -22.28 2.18 -3.32
C MET A 9 -21.46 2.44 -4.58
N ILE A 10 -21.93 3.31 -5.50
CA ILE A 10 -21.19 3.63 -6.74
C ILE A 10 -19.83 4.26 -6.42
N VAL A 11 -19.80 5.20 -5.47
CA VAL A 11 -18.56 5.87 -5.05
C VAL A 11 -17.58 4.89 -4.41
N VAL A 12 -18.06 4.03 -3.51
CA VAL A 12 -17.23 3.01 -2.86
C VAL A 12 -16.70 2.01 -3.89
N LEU A 13 -17.51 1.57 -4.85
CA LEU A 13 -17.05 0.68 -5.92
C LEU A 13 -15.92 1.31 -6.74
N ALA A 14 -16.10 2.56 -7.19
CA ALA A 14 -15.07 3.27 -7.95
C ALA A 14 -13.78 3.45 -7.13
N PHE A 15 -13.91 3.79 -5.85
CA PHE A 15 -12.78 3.94 -4.94
C PHE A 15 -12.06 2.61 -4.71
N SER A 16 -12.79 1.54 -4.39
CA SER A 16 -12.24 0.20 -4.17
C SER A 16 -11.44 -0.31 -5.36
N PHE A 17 -11.93 -0.12 -6.60
CA PHE A 17 -11.16 -0.50 -7.80
C PHE A 17 -9.86 0.30 -7.93
N SER A 18 -9.90 1.62 -7.76
CA SER A 18 -8.71 2.47 -7.81
C SER A 18 -7.67 2.05 -6.75
N THR A 19 -8.13 1.77 -5.54
CA THR A 19 -7.29 1.28 -4.43
C THR A 19 -6.67 -0.08 -4.75
N MET A 20 -7.44 -1.03 -5.30
CA MET A 20 -6.93 -2.35 -5.71
C MET A 20 -5.82 -2.25 -6.76
N PHE A 21 -6.01 -1.42 -7.80
CA PHE A 21 -4.98 -1.21 -8.82
C PHE A 21 -3.72 -0.57 -8.24
N SER A 22 -3.90 0.41 -7.35
CA SER A 22 -2.78 1.05 -6.66
C SER A 22 -1.98 0.04 -5.83
N TYR A 23 -2.65 -0.80 -5.03
CA TYR A 23 -1.97 -1.83 -4.22
C TYR A 23 -1.28 -2.90 -5.06
N SER A 24 -1.90 -3.36 -6.15
CA SER A 24 -1.26 -4.30 -7.07
C SER A 24 0.03 -3.72 -7.68
N TYR A 25 -0.02 -2.44 -8.08
CA TYR A 25 1.16 -1.75 -8.61
C TYR A 25 2.26 -1.58 -7.56
N TYR A 26 1.93 -1.05 -6.37
CA TYR A 26 2.89 -0.88 -5.28
C TYR A 26 3.51 -2.21 -4.88
N GLY A 27 2.69 -3.24 -4.74
CA GLY A 27 3.11 -4.59 -4.40
C GLY A 27 4.08 -5.18 -5.42
N THR A 28 3.77 -5.07 -6.71
CA THR A 28 4.66 -5.53 -7.78
C THR A 28 6.01 -4.82 -7.75
N LYS A 29 6.03 -3.50 -7.46
CA LYS A 29 7.27 -2.72 -7.33
C LYS A 29 8.08 -3.12 -6.10
N CYS A 30 7.44 -3.33 -4.95
CA CYS A 30 8.09 -3.81 -3.73
C CYS A 30 8.68 -5.21 -3.91
N THR A 31 7.94 -6.13 -4.55
CA THR A 31 8.44 -7.48 -4.87
C THR A 31 9.58 -7.44 -5.88
N ASN A 32 9.52 -6.56 -6.87
CA ASN A 32 10.62 -6.34 -7.80
C ASN A 32 11.89 -5.83 -7.07
N PHE A 33 11.75 -4.91 -6.11
CA PHE A 33 12.86 -4.41 -5.31
C PHE A 33 13.45 -5.49 -4.39
N LEU A 34 12.61 -6.35 -3.78
CA LEU A 34 13.06 -7.34 -2.80
C LEU A 34 13.57 -8.65 -3.42
N PHE A 35 12.97 -9.10 -4.52
CA PHE A 35 13.22 -10.43 -5.13
C PHE A 35 13.73 -10.37 -6.58
N GLY A 36 13.87 -9.17 -7.16
CA GLY A 36 14.36 -8.95 -8.52
C GLY A 36 13.29 -9.04 -9.63
N ALA A 37 13.56 -8.37 -10.76
CA ALA A 37 12.62 -8.15 -11.87
C ALA A 37 12.08 -9.42 -12.53
N HIS A 38 12.81 -10.53 -12.40
CA HIS A 38 12.48 -11.77 -13.10
C HIS A 38 11.23 -12.47 -12.56
N ARG A 39 10.79 -12.17 -11.32
CA ARG A 39 9.63 -12.83 -10.68
C ARG A 39 8.39 -11.93 -10.51
N ALA A 40 8.38 -10.75 -11.12
CA ALA A 40 7.28 -9.77 -10.95
C ALA A 40 5.88 -10.34 -11.31
N HIS A 41 5.79 -11.27 -12.26
CA HIS A 41 4.52 -11.91 -12.63
C HIS A 41 3.89 -12.79 -11.55
N TYR A 42 4.70 -13.40 -10.66
CA TYR A 42 4.18 -14.22 -9.57
C TYR A 42 3.40 -13.38 -8.54
N TYR A 43 3.73 -12.09 -8.41
CA TYR A 43 3.04 -11.20 -7.50
C TYR A 43 1.57 -11.00 -7.88
N ASN A 44 1.25 -10.94 -9.18
CA ASN A 44 -0.12 -10.79 -9.65
C ASN A 44 -1.00 -12.00 -9.27
N TYR A 45 -0.44 -13.22 -9.30
CA TYR A 45 -1.15 -14.43 -8.85
C TYR A 45 -1.40 -14.43 -7.35
N LEU A 46 -0.41 -14.01 -6.55
CA LEU A 46 -0.59 -13.85 -5.09
C LEU A 46 -1.62 -12.77 -4.78
N PHE A 47 -1.60 -11.64 -5.48
CA PHE A 47 -2.58 -10.58 -5.31
C PHE A 47 -4.00 -11.06 -5.61
N LEU A 48 -4.20 -11.82 -6.70
CA LEU A 48 -5.50 -12.44 -7.01
C LEU A 48 -5.96 -13.38 -5.88
N ALA A 49 -5.06 -14.19 -5.33
CA ALA A 49 -5.40 -15.07 -4.20
C ALA A 49 -5.82 -14.26 -2.96
N THR A 50 -5.16 -13.14 -2.67
CA THR A 50 -5.56 -12.27 -1.54
C THR A 50 -6.93 -11.63 -1.72
N LEU A 51 -7.36 -11.35 -2.96
CA LEU A 51 -8.71 -10.84 -3.23
C LEU A 51 -9.79 -11.88 -2.89
N ILE A 52 -9.56 -13.14 -3.27
CA ILE A 52 -10.48 -14.24 -2.97
C ILE A 52 -10.55 -14.46 -1.46
N MET A 53 -9.40 -14.50 -0.78
CA MET A 53 -9.33 -14.67 0.67
C MET A 53 -10.03 -13.51 1.40
N GLY A 54 -9.81 -12.26 0.97
CA GLY A 54 -10.43 -11.08 1.55
C GLY A 54 -11.96 -11.04 1.41
N ALA A 55 -12.52 -11.72 0.42
CA ALA A 55 -13.98 -11.85 0.26
C ALA A 55 -14.61 -12.85 1.25
N VAL A 56 -13.82 -13.76 1.83
CA VAL A 56 -14.29 -14.83 2.73
C VAL A 56 -14.03 -14.52 4.21
N ILE A 57 -12.98 -13.75 4.51
CA ILE A 57 -12.60 -13.39 5.88
C ILE A 57 -13.54 -12.29 6.42
N PRO A 58 -13.93 -12.33 7.71
CA PRO A 58 -14.73 -11.26 8.32
C PRO A 58 -14.04 -9.90 8.25
N LEU A 59 -14.82 -8.85 7.99
CA LEU A 59 -14.32 -7.48 7.80
C LEU A 59 -13.45 -7.00 8.96
N THR A 60 -13.83 -7.28 10.20
CA THR A 60 -13.07 -6.89 11.40
C THR A 60 -11.66 -7.48 11.39
N ALA A 61 -11.53 -8.77 11.09
CA ALA A 61 -10.21 -9.42 11.01
C ALA A 61 -9.35 -8.86 9.87
N VAL A 62 -9.94 -8.54 8.73
CA VAL A 62 -9.21 -7.92 7.60
C VAL A 62 -8.67 -6.54 8.02
N VAL A 63 -9.50 -5.73 8.69
CA VAL A 63 -9.10 -4.41 9.17
C VAL A 63 -7.99 -4.53 10.22
N ASP A 64 -8.13 -5.42 11.21
CA ASP A 64 -7.11 -5.62 12.25
C ASP A 64 -5.75 -6.03 11.66
N ILE A 65 -5.73 -6.92 10.66
CA ILE A 65 -4.51 -7.34 9.97
C ILE A 65 -3.86 -6.17 9.22
N ILE A 66 -4.67 -5.36 8.52
CA ILE A 66 -4.20 -4.19 7.77
C ILE A 66 -3.62 -3.14 8.73
N ASP A 67 -4.27 -2.89 9.86
CA ASP A 67 -3.80 -1.93 10.87
C ASP A 67 -2.44 -2.34 11.43
N ILE A 68 -2.22 -3.62 11.74
CA ILE A 68 -0.92 -4.14 12.18
C ILE A 68 0.13 -3.97 11.06
N ALA A 69 -0.23 -4.27 9.81
CA ALA A 69 0.67 -4.13 8.68
C ALA A 69 1.11 -2.66 8.48
N TYR A 70 0.19 -1.70 8.60
CA TYR A 70 0.51 -0.28 8.54
C TYR A 70 1.32 0.21 9.73
N ALA A 71 1.02 -0.27 10.94
CA ALA A 71 1.82 0.06 12.12
C ALA A 71 3.28 -0.37 11.93
N PHE A 72 3.50 -1.57 11.38
CA PHE A 72 4.84 -2.06 11.07
C PHE A 72 5.53 -1.25 9.95
N MET A 73 4.80 -0.94 8.88
CA MET A 73 5.31 -0.09 7.79
C MET A 73 5.72 1.30 8.30
N ALA A 74 4.90 1.91 9.14
CA ALA A 74 5.16 3.21 9.74
C ALA A 74 6.40 3.16 10.64
N PHE A 75 6.52 2.12 11.49
CA PHE A 75 7.66 1.92 12.35
C PHE A 75 8.98 1.85 11.56
N CYS A 76 9.06 1.00 10.53
CA CYS A 76 10.25 0.89 9.69
C CYS A 76 10.59 2.22 8.97
N THR A 77 9.58 2.94 8.51
CA THR A 77 9.75 4.20 7.78
C THR A 77 10.26 5.31 8.69
N VAL A 78 9.67 5.48 9.88
CA VAL A 78 10.09 6.48 10.87
C VAL A 78 11.50 6.19 11.36
N PHE A 79 11.82 4.92 11.65
CA PHE A 79 13.17 4.52 12.06
C PHE A 79 14.22 4.89 10.99
N THR A 80 13.94 4.55 9.73
CA THR A 80 14.84 4.89 8.62
C THR A 80 14.96 6.39 8.42
N MET A 81 13.85 7.13 8.52
CA MET A 81 13.83 8.58 8.38
C MET A 81 14.66 9.28 9.47
N ILE A 82 14.59 8.83 10.72
CA ILE A 82 15.42 9.37 11.81
C ILE A 82 16.91 9.17 11.50
N LYS A 83 17.30 7.98 11.03
CA LYS A 83 18.68 7.68 10.64
C LYS A 83 19.14 8.49 9.42
N LEU A 84 18.26 8.73 8.45
CA LEU A 84 18.56 9.51 7.23
C LEU A 84 18.48 11.02 7.42
N SER A 85 17.80 11.52 8.46
CA SER A 85 17.61 12.95 8.77
C SER A 85 18.89 13.80 8.63
N PRO A 86 20.06 13.41 9.20
CA PRO A 86 21.28 14.20 9.04
C PRO A 86 21.83 14.20 7.60
N LEU A 87 21.64 13.12 6.84
CA LEU A 87 22.07 13.01 5.44
C LEU A 87 21.19 13.89 4.54
N VAL A 88 19.88 13.85 4.75
CA VAL A 88 18.90 14.67 4.02
C VAL A 88 19.15 16.16 4.27
N LYS A 89 19.41 16.57 5.52
CA LYS A 89 19.77 17.97 5.83
C LYS A 89 21.02 18.44 5.08
N LYS A 90 22.04 17.59 4.94
CA LYS A 90 23.24 17.89 4.14
C LYS A 90 22.93 18.02 2.65
N ALA A 91 22.15 17.07 2.10
CA ALA A 91 21.75 17.08 0.70
C ALA A 91 20.89 18.32 0.34
N ILE A 92 19.95 18.68 1.21
CA ILE A 92 19.11 19.88 1.07
C ILE A 92 19.99 21.14 1.02
N LYS A 93 20.93 21.30 1.97
CA LYS A 93 21.83 22.45 1.98
C LYS A 93 22.70 22.53 0.72
N GLN A 94 23.10 21.40 0.15
CA GLN A 94 23.83 21.36 -1.11
C GLN A 94 22.96 21.71 -2.32
N TYR A 95 21.70 21.25 -2.34
CA TYR A 95 20.74 21.56 -3.41
C TYR A 95 20.44 23.06 -3.50
N PHE A 96 20.15 23.70 -2.36
CA PHE A 96 19.84 25.15 -2.29
C PHE A 96 21.06 26.07 -2.39
N ARG A 97 22.28 25.52 -2.42
CA ARG A 97 23.52 26.29 -2.64
C ARG A 97 23.94 26.30 -4.12
N LYS A 98 23.23 25.55 -4.98
CA LYS A 98 23.23 25.76 -6.42
C LYS A 98 22.13 26.75 -6.78
#